data_AF-A0A8K0CV30-F1
#
_entry.id   AF-A0A8K0CV30-F1
#
_cell.length_a   1.000
_cell.length_b   1.000
_cell.length_c   1.000
_cell.angle_alpha   90.00
_cell.angle_beta   90.00
_cell.angle_gamma   90.00
#
_symmetry.space_group_name_H-M   'P 1'
#
loop_
_entity.id
_entity.type
_entity.pdbx_description
1 polymer ?
#
loop_
_entity_poly.entity_id
_entity_poly.type
_entity_poly.pdbx_seq_one_letter_code
_entity_poly.pdbx_strand_id
1 'polypeptide(L)'
;NAQGLPYLGIFNMRQPALLLRDTDLIRKVLVTEFNKFHDNGIEINEEADPILAKNPFFLKGDRWKIVRAQLTPLLTNAKVSFLCKSA
;
A
#
# COMPACT_ATOMS: atom_id res chain seq x y z
N ASN A 1 31.00 -2.98 0.86
CA ASN A 1 30.29 -2.81 2.14
C ASN A 1 29.16 -1.81 1.98
N ALA A 2 27.92 -2.24 2.17
CA ALA A 2 26.70 -1.43 2.01
C ALA A 2 26.34 -0.61 3.27
N GLN A 3 27.28 -0.40 4.18
CA GLN A 3 27.04 0.28 5.44
C GLN A 3 26.93 1.79 5.20
N GLY A 4 25.88 2.44 5.71
CA GLY A 4 25.69 3.90 5.64
C GLY A 4 25.01 4.46 4.38
N LEU A 5 24.72 3.66 3.35
CA LEU A 5 24.00 4.16 2.16
C LEU A 5 22.51 4.45 2.44
N PRO A 6 21.93 5.53 1.91
CA PRO A 6 20.53 5.88 2.17
C PRO A 6 19.52 4.92 1.50
N TYR A 7 19.95 4.16 0.49
CA TYR A 7 19.16 3.13 -0.20
C TYR A 7 20.07 2.05 -0.80
N LEU A 8 19.49 0.92 -1.18
CA LEU A 8 20.16 -0.22 -1.81
C LEU A 8 19.32 -0.76 -2.98
N GLY A 9 19.98 -1.29 -4.01
CA GLY A 9 19.32 -2.07 -5.04
C GLY A 9 19.03 -3.49 -4.55
N ILE A 10 17.82 -3.97 -4.77
CA ILE A 10 17.37 -5.33 -4.47
C ILE A 10 16.60 -5.88 -5.67
N PHE A 11 16.31 -7.18 -5.66
CA PHE A 11 15.29 -7.76 -6.53
C PHE A 11 14.07 -8.11 -5.70
N ASN A 12 12.91 -7.54 -6.05
CA ASN A 12 11.62 -7.98 -5.55
C ASN A 12 11.07 -9.04 -6.50
N MET A 13 11.14 -10.31 -6.09
CA MET A 13 10.88 -11.46 -6.95
C MET A 13 11.76 -11.45 -8.22
N ARG A 14 11.19 -11.05 -9.36
CA ARG A 14 11.87 -10.98 -10.67
C ARG A 14 12.10 -9.55 -11.16
N GLN A 15 11.73 -8.54 -10.37
CA GLN A 15 11.83 -7.13 -10.74
C GLN A 15 12.89 -6.42 -9.89
N PRO A 16 13.79 -5.63 -10.49
CA PRO A 16 14.70 -4.79 -9.72
C PRO A 16 13.91 -3.73 -8.96
N ALA A 17 14.28 -3.48 -7.71
CA ALA A 17 13.64 -2.52 -6.82
C ALA A 17 14.68 -1.79 -5.95
N LEU A 18 14.27 -0.66 -5.35
CA LEU A 18 15.08 0.09 -4.41
C LEU A 18 14.56 -0.12 -2.98
N LEU A 19 15.45 -0.59 -2.10
CA LEU A 19 15.22 -0.62 -0.67
C LEU A 19 15.67 0.70 -0.05
N LEU A 20 14.71 1.53 0.38
CA LEU A 20 14.98 2.76 1.12
C LEU A 20 15.32 2.42 2.57
N ARG A 21 16.38 3.04 3.10
CA ARG A 21 16.81 2.87 4.50
C ARG A 21 16.85 4.18 5.29
N ASP A 22 17.00 5.29 4.58
CA ASP A 22 17.00 6.63 5.15
C ASP A 22 15.57 7.11 5.44
N THR A 23 15.35 7.65 6.65
CA THR A 23 14.03 8.06 7.12
C THR A 23 13.46 9.24 6.35
N ASP A 24 14.32 10.16 5.88
CA ASP A 24 13.88 11.33 5.13
C ASP A 24 13.45 10.93 3.72
N LEU A 25 14.16 9.98 3.09
CA LEU A 25 13.73 9.37 1.83
C LEU A 25 12.42 8.58 1.98
N ILE A 26 12.29 7.77 3.03
CA ILE A 26 11.07 7.01 3.29
C ILE A 26 9.88 7.96 3.46
N ARG A 27 10.04 9.02 4.28
CA ARG A 27 9.00 10.05 4.46
C ARG A 27 8.68 10.75 3.14
N LYS A 28 9.70 11.09 2.34
CA LYS A 28 9.49 11.76 1.05
C LYS A 28 8.63 10.89 0.13
N VAL A 29 8.90 9.59 0.03
CA VAL A 29 8.16 8.68 -0.85
C VAL A 29 6.75 8.39 -0.32
N LEU A 30 6.62 8.07 0.97
CA LEU A 30 5.35 7.64 1.56
C LEU A 30 4.39 8.78 1.90
N VAL A 31 4.89 10.01 2.09
CA VAL A 31 4.08 11.14 2.56
C VAL A 31 4.17 12.32 1.59
N THR A 32 5.35 12.91 1.41
CA THR A 32 5.51 14.17 0.67
C THR A 32 5.14 14.01 -0.82
N GLU A 33 5.59 12.92 -1.43
CA GLU A 33 5.42 12.60 -2.83
C GLU A 33 4.44 11.43 -3.02
N PHE A 34 3.53 11.21 -2.06
CA PHE A 34 2.60 10.09 -2.09
C PHE A 34 1.82 10.00 -3.42
N ASN A 35 1.43 11.15 -4.01
CA ASN A 35 0.75 11.20 -5.30
C ASN A 35 1.53 10.55 -6.45
N LYS A 36 2.86 10.40 -6.35
CA LYS A 36 3.70 9.70 -7.33
C LYS A 36 3.94 8.22 -6.99
N PHE A 37 3.76 7.83 -5.74
CA PHE A 37 4.12 6.50 -5.20
C PHE A 37 2.95 5.79 -4.51
N HIS A 38 1.70 6.11 -4.88
CA HIS A 38 0.50 5.63 -4.21
C HIS A 38 0.09 4.20 -4.62
N ASP A 39 0.61 3.71 -5.74
CA ASP A 39 0.29 2.37 -6.25
C ASP A 39 1.16 1.30 -5.59
N ASN A 40 0.52 0.20 -5.18
CA ASN A 40 1.20 -0.97 -4.66
C ASN A 40 1.77 -1.85 -5.80
N GLY A 41 2.85 -2.57 -5.50
CA GLY A 41 3.60 -3.35 -6.49
C GLY A 41 3.01 -4.71 -6.88
N ILE A 42 1.82 -5.07 -6.37
CA ILE A 42 1.17 -6.36 -6.66
C ILE A 42 -0.05 -6.08 -7.55
N GLU A 43 -0.11 -6.79 -8.67
CA GLU A 43 -1.27 -6.78 -9.58
C GLU A 43 -2.01 -8.11 -9.47
N ILE A 44 -3.34 -8.03 -9.40
CA ILE A 44 -4.22 -9.20 -9.36
C ILE A 44 -4.90 -9.32 -10.71
N ASN A 45 -4.88 -10.51 -11.28
CA ASN A 45 -5.67 -10.81 -12.47
C ASN A 45 -7.16 -10.85 -12.08
N GLU A 46 -7.93 -9.86 -12.54
CA GLU A 46 -9.37 -9.73 -12.22
C GLU A 46 -10.22 -10.85 -12.82
N GLU A 47 -9.80 -11.49 -13.91
CA GLU A 47 -10.51 -12.64 -14.49
C GLU A 47 -10.31 -13.90 -13.63
N ALA A 48 -9.11 -14.06 -13.08
CA ALA A 48 -8.78 -15.21 -12.23
C ALA A 48 -9.34 -15.07 -10.80
N ASP A 49 -9.31 -13.85 -10.23
CA ASP A 49 -9.88 -13.55 -8.92
C ASP A 49 -10.57 -12.17 -8.90
N PRO A 50 -11.86 -12.10 -9.27
CA PRO A 50 -12.61 -10.85 -9.33
C PRO A 50 -12.94 -10.28 -7.95
N ILE A 51 -12.77 -11.06 -6.88
CA ILE A 51 -13.03 -10.62 -5.51
C ILE A 51 -11.80 -9.91 -4.98
N LEU A 52 -10.64 -10.57 -5.03
CA LEU A 52 -9.39 -10.02 -4.53
C LEU A 52 -8.96 -8.79 -5.33
N ALA A 53 -9.19 -8.78 -6.65
CA ALA A 53 -8.91 -7.63 -7.51
C ALA A 53 -9.66 -6.35 -7.12
N LYS A 54 -10.77 -6.47 -6.37
CA LYS A 54 -11.55 -5.32 -5.87
C LYS A 54 -11.10 -4.82 -4.50
N ASN A 55 -10.13 -5.48 -3.86
CA ASN A 55 -9.59 -5.03 -2.59
C ASN A 55 -8.80 -3.71 -2.80
N PRO A 56 -9.05 -2.65 -2.00
CA PRO A 56 -8.29 -1.39 -2.08
C PRO A 56 -6.78 -1.57 -2.01
N PHE A 57 -6.27 -2.64 -1.40
CA PHE A 57 -4.83 -2.88 -1.37
C PHE A 57 -4.22 -3.10 -2.77
N PHE A 58 -4.96 -3.68 -3.72
CA PHE A 58 -4.46 -3.96 -5.08
C PHE A 58 -4.98 -2.99 -6.14
N LEU A 59 -6.02 -2.21 -5.82
CA LEU A 59 -6.52 -1.17 -6.71
C LEU A 59 -5.51 -0.03 -6.84
N LYS A 60 -5.51 0.61 -8.02
CA LYS A 60 -4.62 1.72 -8.37
C LYS A 60 -5.42 2.97 -8.74
N GLY A 61 -4.77 4.13 -8.65
CA GLY A 61 -5.32 5.42 -9.08
C GLY A 61 -6.72 5.75 -8.51
N ASP A 62 -7.62 6.24 -9.37
CA ASP A 62 -8.95 6.70 -8.96
C ASP A 62 -9.84 5.57 -8.41
N ARG A 63 -9.72 4.34 -8.94
CA ARG A 63 -10.51 3.19 -8.47
C ARG A 63 -10.18 2.90 -7.00
N TRP A 64 -8.91 2.94 -6.63
CA TRP A 64 -8.47 2.85 -5.22
C TRP A 64 -9.08 3.96 -4.37
N LYS A 65 -8.99 5.21 -4.82
CA LYS A 65 -9.45 6.37 -4.07
C LYS A 65 -10.94 6.28 -3.77
N ILE A 66 -11.75 5.87 -4.74
CA ILE A 66 -13.20 5.69 -4.61
C ILE A 66 -13.53 4.59 -3.59
N VAL A 67 -12.98 3.39 -3.77
CA VAL A 67 -13.31 2.26 -2.88
C VAL A 67 -12.82 2.52 -1.45
N ARG A 68 -11.64 3.13 -1.29
CA ARG A 68 -11.13 3.52 0.04
C ARG A 68 -12.05 4.54 0.71
N ALA A 69 -12.56 5.53 -0.02
CA ALA A 69 -13.51 6.51 0.51
C ALA A 69 -14.82 5.88 0.98
N GLN A 70 -15.28 4.80 0.33
CA GLN A 70 -16.47 4.04 0.74
C GLN A 70 -16.24 3.20 2.00
N LEU A 71 -15.06 2.61 2.15
CA LEU A 71 -14.75 1.70 3.27
C LEU A 71 -14.30 2.43 4.55
N THR A 72 -13.60 3.56 4.43
CA THR A 72 -13.04 4.29 5.58
C THR A 72 -14.10 4.64 6.65
N PRO A 73 -15.33 5.09 6.32
CA PRO A 73 -16.40 5.35 7.30
C PRO A 73 -16.96 4.11 8.00
N LEU A 74 -16.64 2.90 7.52
CA LEU A 74 -17.04 1.65 8.16
C LEU A 74 -16.05 1.23 9.25
N LEU A 75 -14.82 1.74 9.21
CA LEU A 75 -13.73 1.39 10.13
C LEU A 75 -13.51 2.48 11.20
N THR A 76 -14.60 2.99 11.77
CA THR A 76 -14.48 3.94 12.90
C THR A 76 -14.08 3.21 14.19
N ASN A 77 -13.40 3.92 15.10
CA ASN A 77 -13.02 3.37 16.41
C ASN A 77 -14.19 2.73 17.15
N ALA A 78 -15.38 3.33 17.09
CA ALA A 78 -16.58 2.79 17.72
C ALA A 78 -17.00 1.43 17.11
N LYS A 79 -17.00 1.31 15.79
CA LYS A 79 -17.36 0.06 15.09
C LYS A 79 -16.31 -1.03 15.30
N VAL A 80 -15.03 -0.69 15.22
CA VAL A 80 -13.94 -1.64 15.47
C VAL A 80 -13.98 -2.12 16.93
N SER A 81 -14.17 -1.22 17.89
CA SER A 81 -14.30 -1.60 19.31
C SER A 81 -15.51 -2.49 19.55
N PHE A 82 -16.63 -2.23 18.88
CA PHE A 82 -17.81 -3.10 18.94
C PHE A 82 -17.49 -4.50 18.43
N LEU A 83 -16.89 -4.63 17.24
CA LEU A 83 -16.51 -5.93 16.67
C LEU A 83 -15.57 -6.73 17.58
N CYS A 84 -14.57 -6.08 18.18
CA CYS A 84 -13.63 -6.75 19.09
C CYS A 84 -14.27 -7.21 20.41
N LYS A 85 -15.40 -6.63 20.83
CA LYS A 85 -16.13 -7.02 22.05
C LYS A 85 -17.18 -8.09 21.80
N SER A 86 -17.57 -8.29 20.54
CA SER A 86 -18.53 -9.30 20.12
C SER A 86 -17.89 -10.62 19.68
N ALA A 87 -16.55 -10.68 19.66
CA ALA A 87 -15.75 -11.89 19.47
C ALA A 87 -15.36 -12.48 20.82
#